data_AF-A0AAN4ZC45-F1
#
_entry.id   AF-A0AAN4ZC45-F1
#
_cell.length_a   1.000
_cell.length_b   1.000
_cell.length_c   1.000
_cell.angle_alpha   90.00
_cell.angle_beta   90.00
_cell.angle_gamma   90.00
#
_symmetry.space_group_name_H-M   'P 1'
#
loop_
_entity.id
_entity.type
_entity.pdbx_description
1 polymer ?
#
loop_
_entity_poly.entity_id
_entity_poly.type
_entity_poly.pdbx_seq_one_letter_code
_entity_poly.pdbx_strand_id
1 'polypeptide(L)'
;VRSIFALLLSMNTIFRLLWEAMEKDDEAEPVYGADTEGSLYDDNVKTLNMDHLGTILDDIKANVRLPGVTTTYLYFGMWRTMFPWHAEDVDLYSINYLHHGAPKHWWAIPPEAADMFERMVSQLFPEDAAKCPAFLRHKNFIVHPDILKRYGIPFSMTTQEKNEIIITFPRGYHMGYNTGLNVAESTNFASDRWVDFAMNFVPCLCKKDSVKIDVAFFAQKYRDAHVFDKWFRYWGTVSADATRMRAIAEGKYKLVVQDWQLCKNENNFYEEKMLNERQSKCFPHCAVCEPFLPVACRKDTEKIPERSRRFITNNLFTKRDESSAFDSDIDVERKRKEKMMRMGDDDDHELIDPEESDILVCDNCKNFISFRVSVHVDCYARREAYDERDESTPWRCVRCCEKDELSIRTATCVLCELRGGALVRAVLGTTPTYVHVVCAIAHRR
;
A
#
# COMPACT_ATOMS: atom_id res chain seq x y z
N VAL A 1 33.93 -4.50 -34.23
CA VAL A 1 34.57 -4.73 -32.90
C VAL A 1 34.09 -3.78 -31.79
N ARG A 2 33.29 -2.72 -32.05
CA ARG A 2 32.71 -1.86 -31.00
C ARG A 2 31.21 -2.06 -30.69
N SER A 3 30.56 -3.09 -31.22
CA SER A 3 29.09 -3.24 -31.16
C SER A 3 28.57 -4.49 -30.44
N ILE A 4 29.42 -5.27 -29.77
CA ILE A 4 29.03 -6.57 -29.18
C ILE A 4 29.29 -6.64 -27.65
N PHE A 5 30.03 -5.68 -27.06
CA PHE A 5 30.33 -5.71 -25.61
C PHE A 5 29.29 -5.02 -24.72
N ALA A 6 28.25 -4.39 -25.27
CA ALA A 6 27.30 -3.56 -24.52
C ALA A 6 25.98 -4.26 -24.15
N LEU A 7 25.75 -5.51 -24.60
CA LEU A 7 24.56 -6.27 -24.27
C LEU A 7 24.92 -7.46 -23.37
N LEU A 8 24.27 -7.52 -22.19
CA LEU A 8 24.31 -8.58 -21.17
C LEU A 8 25.32 -8.44 -20.03
N LEU A 9 25.42 -7.25 -19.42
CA LEU A 9 25.75 -7.21 -17.99
C LEU A 9 24.47 -7.53 -17.22
N SER A 10 24.45 -8.66 -16.53
CA SER A 10 23.33 -8.98 -15.62
C SER A 10 23.20 -7.86 -14.58
N MET A 11 22.00 -7.63 -14.06
CA MET A 11 21.75 -6.66 -12.98
C MET A 11 22.69 -6.87 -11.78
N ASN A 12 23.08 -8.12 -11.49
CA ASN A 12 24.10 -8.45 -10.48
C ASN A 12 25.48 -7.87 -10.82
N THR A 13 25.84 -7.77 -12.10
CA THR A 13 27.12 -7.24 -12.54
C THR A 13 27.16 -5.72 -12.44
N ILE A 14 26.11 -5.01 -12.86
CA ILE A 14 26.01 -3.54 -12.73
C ILE A 14 26.02 -3.14 -11.25
N PHE A 15 25.26 -3.87 -10.43
CA PHE A 15 25.22 -3.65 -8.99
C PHE A 15 26.60 -3.83 -8.32
N ARG A 16 27.35 -4.87 -8.71
CA ARG A 16 28.72 -5.06 -8.22
C ARG A 16 29.65 -3.94 -8.65
N LEU A 17 29.58 -3.50 -9.90
CA LEU A 17 30.41 -2.41 -10.41
C LEU A 17 30.13 -1.08 -9.69
N LEU A 18 28.87 -0.80 -9.34
CA LEU A 18 28.53 0.37 -8.52
C LEU A 18 29.26 0.34 -7.18
N TRP A 19 29.20 -0.78 -6.47
CA TRP A 19 29.80 -0.89 -5.14
C TRP A 19 31.33 -0.89 -5.19
N GLU A 20 31.93 -1.61 -6.15
CA GLU A 20 33.37 -1.58 -6.41
C GLU A 20 33.87 -0.17 -6.78
N ALA A 21 33.03 0.64 -7.43
CA ALA A 21 33.35 2.03 -7.74
C ALA A 21 33.24 2.97 -6.52
N MET A 22 32.30 2.70 -5.60
CA MET A 22 32.15 3.47 -4.36
C MET A 22 33.29 3.25 -3.36
N GLU A 23 34.00 2.13 -3.45
CA GLU A 23 35.15 1.81 -2.58
C GLU A 23 36.47 2.43 -3.06
N LYS A 24 36.52 2.99 -4.28
CA LYS A 24 37.74 3.57 -4.86
C LYS A 24 37.72 5.09 -4.75
N ASP A 25 38.71 5.64 -4.05
CA ASP A 25 38.88 7.09 -3.88
C ASP A 25 39.31 7.82 -5.18
N ASP A 26 39.80 7.10 -6.19
CA ASP A 26 40.36 7.67 -7.42
C ASP A 26 39.34 7.83 -8.57
N GLU A 27 38.09 7.36 -8.42
CA GLU A 27 37.06 7.54 -9.44
C GLU A 27 36.31 8.88 -9.26
N ALA A 28 36.09 9.61 -10.35
CA ALA A 28 35.40 10.91 -10.30
C ALA A 28 33.99 10.78 -9.68
N GLU A 29 33.60 11.69 -8.79
CA GLU A 29 32.26 11.68 -8.17
C GLU A 29 31.15 11.98 -9.19
N PRO A 30 30.02 11.24 -9.16
CA PRO A 30 28.91 11.50 -10.07
C PRO A 30 28.15 12.77 -9.68
N VAL A 31 27.71 13.55 -10.67
CA VAL A 31 26.91 14.77 -10.44
C VAL A 31 25.43 14.45 -10.62
N TYR A 32 24.59 14.81 -9.65
CA TYR A 32 23.14 14.60 -9.73
C TYR A 32 22.41 15.94 -9.84
N GLY A 33 21.68 16.15 -10.94
CA GLY A 33 20.80 17.32 -11.10
C GLY A 33 19.47 17.07 -10.40
N ALA A 34 19.48 17.02 -9.07
CA ALA A 34 18.32 16.73 -8.25
C ALA A 34 17.56 18.00 -7.84
N ASP A 35 16.31 17.82 -7.40
CA ASP A 35 15.48 18.84 -6.75
C ASP A 35 15.31 20.13 -7.58
N THR A 36 15.24 19.99 -8.91
CA THR A 36 14.98 21.10 -9.82
C THR A 36 13.47 21.29 -9.96
N GLU A 37 12.93 22.41 -9.47
CA GLU A 37 11.49 22.66 -9.56
C GLU A 37 11.00 22.77 -11.02
N GLY A 38 9.95 22.03 -11.35
CA GLY A 38 9.32 22.02 -12.66
C GLY A 38 8.56 20.72 -12.95
N SER A 39 7.77 20.73 -14.02
CA SER A 39 7.12 19.56 -14.60
C SER A 39 7.40 19.49 -16.10
N LEU A 40 7.50 18.27 -16.62
CA LEU A 40 7.60 17.99 -18.05
C LEU A 40 6.27 17.48 -18.64
N TYR A 41 5.19 17.48 -17.86
CA TYR A 41 3.86 17.14 -18.37
C TYR A 41 3.35 18.23 -19.33
N ASP A 42 2.72 17.82 -20.43
CA ASP A 42 1.97 18.75 -21.27
C ASP A 42 0.72 19.25 -20.54
N ASP A 43 0.35 20.51 -20.75
CA ASP A 43 -0.79 21.18 -20.08
C ASP A 43 -2.14 20.45 -20.25
N ASN A 44 -2.28 19.65 -21.31
CA ASN A 44 -3.51 18.91 -21.62
C ASN A 44 -3.61 17.55 -20.91
N VAL A 45 -2.56 17.08 -20.24
CA VAL A 45 -2.55 15.79 -19.54
C VAL A 45 -3.22 15.94 -18.18
N LYS A 46 -4.37 15.29 -18.00
CA LYS A 46 -5.16 15.33 -16.75
C LYS A 46 -4.99 14.10 -15.87
N THR A 47 -4.53 12.99 -16.44
CA THR A 47 -4.40 11.71 -15.73
C THR A 47 -3.00 11.60 -15.16
N LEU A 48 -2.89 11.40 -13.83
CA LEU A 48 -1.61 11.27 -13.12
C LEU A 48 -0.62 12.42 -13.37
N ASN A 49 -1.13 13.62 -13.65
CA ASN A 49 -0.31 14.81 -13.74
C ASN A 49 0.21 15.16 -12.34
N MET A 50 1.54 15.19 -12.16
CA MET A 50 2.17 15.37 -10.85
C MET A 50 1.90 16.74 -10.23
N ASP A 51 1.73 17.78 -11.04
CA ASP A 51 1.34 19.10 -10.55
C ASP A 51 -0.12 19.11 -10.01
N HIS A 52 -0.95 18.17 -10.48
CA HIS A 52 -2.39 18.17 -10.25
C HIS A 52 -2.94 16.78 -9.88
N LEU A 53 -2.33 16.11 -8.90
CA LEU A 53 -2.73 14.76 -8.48
C LEU A 53 -4.12 14.67 -7.80
N GLY A 54 -4.69 15.76 -7.30
CA GLY A 54 -6.05 15.78 -6.75
C GLY A 54 -6.19 15.02 -5.42
N THR A 55 -5.24 15.20 -4.50
CA THR A 55 -5.14 14.40 -3.28
C THR A 55 -5.44 15.21 -2.02
N ILE A 56 -5.57 14.59 -0.84
CA ILE A 56 -5.87 15.35 0.38
C ILE A 56 -4.78 16.38 0.71
N LEU A 57 -3.55 16.17 0.23
CA LEU A 57 -2.46 17.14 0.38
C LEU A 57 -2.78 18.50 -0.29
N ASP A 58 -3.69 18.52 -1.26
CA ASP A 58 -4.12 19.74 -1.94
C ASP A 58 -4.91 20.68 -1.01
N ASP A 59 -5.44 20.18 0.10
CA ASP A 59 -6.13 21.00 1.12
C ASP A 59 -5.25 22.11 1.70
N ILE A 60 -3.93 21.89 1.75
CA ILE A 60 -2.97 22.88 2.22
C ILE A 60 -2.30 23.65 1.08
N LYS A 61 -2.36 23.16 -0.17
CA LYS A 61 -1.67 23.79 -1.32
C LYS A 61 -2.10 25.23 -1.56
N ALA A 62 -3.36 25.57 -1.28
CA ALA A 62 -3.86 26.93 -1.43
C ALA A 62 -3.20 27.94 -0.45
N ASN A 63 -2.72 27.46 0.69
CA ASN A 63 -2.23 28.31 1.79
C ASN A 63 -0.74 28.13 2.09
N VAL A 64 -0.15 27.01 1.65
CA VAL A 64 1.24 26.63 1.97
C VAL A 64 1.91 26.05 0.72
N ARG A 65 2.98 26.70 0.26
CA ARG A 65 3.87 26.19 -0.79
C ARG A 65 5.11 25.58 -0.15
N LEU A 66 5.20 24.26 -0.19
CA LEU A 66 6.35 23.46 0.23
C LEU A 66 7.05 22.91 -1.03
N PRO A 67 8.21 23.46 -1.42
CA PRO A 67 8.96 22.99 -2.59
C PRO A 67 9.24 21.48 -2.53
N GLY A 68 8.95 20.75 -3.61
CA GLY A 68 9.18 19.29 -3.73
C GLY A 68 8.16 18.40 -3.02
N VAL A 69 7.36 18.98 -2.12
CA VAL A 69 6.30 18.27 -1.38
C VAL A 69 4.93 18.58 -1.96
N THR A 70 4.69 19.86 -2.25
CA THR A 70 3.46 20.36 -2.88
C THR A 70 3.68 20.85 -4.30
N THR A 71 4.94 20.94 -4.72
CA THR A 71 5.36 21.24 -6.09
C THR A 71 6.20 20.10 -6.62
N THR A 72 6.32 20.02 -7.93
CA THR A 72 6.97 18.91 -8.61
C THR A 72 8.45 19.20 -8.83
N TYR A 73 9.28 18.17 -8.66
CA TYR A 73 10.71 18.21 -8.87
C TYR A 73 11.15 17.29 -10.01
N LEU A 74 12.12 17.78 -10.77
CA LEU A 74 12.83 17.07 -11.83
C LEU A 74 14.19 16.59 -11.31
N TYR A 75 14.57 15.41 -11.78
CA TYR A 75 15.79 14.72 -11.44
C TYR A 75 16.53 14.29 -12.70
N PHE A 76 17.71 14.84 -12.92
CA PHE A 76 18.59 14.49 -14.04
C PHE A 76 19.71 13.58 -13.55
N GLY A 77 19.53 12.27 -13.72
CA GLY A 77 20.47 11.25 -13.25
C GLY A 77 21.60 10.98 -14.23
N MET A 78 22.72 10.49 -13.71
CA MET A 78 23.79 9.84 -14.49
C MET A 78 24.27 8.57 -13.78
N TRP A 79 25.16 7.81 -14.42
CA TRP A 79 25.73 6.60 -13.84
C TRP A 79 26.29 6.86 -12.42
N ARG A 80 25.92 6.02 -11.46
CA ARG A 80 26.27 6.07 -10.02
C ARG A 80 25.63 7.20 -9.21
N THR A 81 24.79 8.05 -9.78
CA THR A 81 23.98 8.95 -8.94
C THR A 81 23.01 8.13 -8.10
N MET A 82 22.96 8.39 -6.79
CA MET A 82 22.20 7.61 -5.82
C MET A 82 21.23 8.48 -5.03
N PHE A 83 20.17 7.85 -4.52
CA PHE A 83 19.33 8.38 -3.45
C PHE A 83 19.45 7.45 -2.24
N PRO A 84 20.00 7.93 -1.11
CA PRO A 84 20.23 7.09 0.08
C PRO A 84 18.94 6.61 0.74
N TRP A 85 19.06 5.73 1.74
CA TRP A 85 17.90 5.23 2.47
C TRP A 85 17.14 6.37 3.15
N HIS A 86 15.86 6.51 2.81
CA HIS A 86 14.96 7.45 3.47
C HIS A 86 13.50 7.01 3.34
N ALA A 87 12.65 7.57 4.20
CA ALA A 87 11.22 7.69 3.97
C ALA A 87 10.91 9.16 3.63
N GLU A 88 9.78 9.39 2.97
CA GLU A 88 9.35 10.72 2.56
C GLU A 88 9.17 11.70 3.74
N ASP A 89 9.19 12.99 3.43
CA ASP A 89 8.92 14.02 4.43
C ASP A 89 7.49 13.86 5.00
N VAL A 90 7.37 13.98 6.32
CA VAL A 90 6.13 13.71 7.07
C VAL A 90 5.56 12.31 6.78
N ASP A 91 6.42 11.36 6.39
CA ASP A 91 6.09 9.98 5.99
C ASP A 91 4.96 9.95 4.93
N LEU A 92 4.95 10.92 4.00
CA LEU A 92 4.03 10.98 2.87
C LEU A 92 4.18 9.81 1.90
N TYR A 93 3.27 9.73 0.92
CA TYR A 93 3.55 8.97 -0.29
C TYR A 93 4.47 9.79 -1.20
N SER A 94 5.20 9.14 -2.10
CA SER A 94 5.74 9.79 -3.29
C SER A 94 5.35 9.03 -4.56
N ILE A 95 5.26 9.78 -5.64
CA ILE A 95 5.12 9.25 -7.00
C ILE A 95 6.35 9.69 -7.79
N ASN A 96 6.93 8.76 -8.56
CA ASN A 96 8.08 9.00 -9.41
C ASN A 96 7.83 8.45 -10.81
N TYR A 97 8.01 9.27 -11.85
CA TYR A 97 7.84 8.89 -13.24
C TYR A 97 9.15 9.08 -14.00
N LEU A 98 9.62 8.02 -14.64
CA LEU A 98 10.86 8.06 -15.42
C LEU A 98 10.57 8.43 -16.87
N HIS A 99 10.54 9.73 -17.19
CA HIS A 99 10.23 10.25 -18.52
C HIS A 99 11.13 9.68 -19.63
N HIS A 100 12.45 9.64 -19.39
CA HIS A 100 13.39 9.23 -20.42
C HIS A 100 14.73 8.73 -19.86
N GLY A 101 15.44 7.95 -20.68
CA GLY A 101 16.84 7.59 -20.47
C GLY A 101 17.02 6.21 -19.85
N ALA A 102 18.13 6.05 -19.15
CA ALA A 102 18.53 4.78 -18.55
C ALA A 102 17.69 4.41 -17.30
N PRO A 103 17.54 3.11 -17.00
CA PRO A 103 16.76 2.63 -15.85
C PRO A 103 17.22 3.18 -14.50
N LYS A 104 16.29 3.19 -13.54
CA LYS A 104 16.54 3.49 -12.12
C LYS A 104 16.26 2.24 -11.30
N HIS A 105 17.23 1.82 -10.48
CA HIS A 105 17.04 0.68 -9.57
C HIS A 105 16.61 1.15 -8.19
N TRP A 106 15.71 0.39 -7.59
CA TRP A 106 15.10 0.70 -6.30
C TRP A 106 15.21 -0.49 -5.37
N TRP A 107 15.55 -0.22 -4.11
CA TRP A 107 15.28 -1.12 -2.99
C TRP A 107 14.25 -0.49 -2.08
N ALA A 108 13.38 -1.30 -1.52
CA ALA A 108 12.35 -0.87 -0.59
C ALA A 108 12.24 -1.83 0.59
N ILE A 109 12.05 -1.27 1.78
CA ILE A 109 11.77 -1.98 3.03
C ILE A 109 10.29 -1.76 3.34
N PRO A 110 9.53 -2.84 3.64
CA PRO A 110 8.11 -2.71 3.97
C PRO A 110 7.93 -1.87 5.25
N PRO A 111 6.90 -1.00 5.35
CA PRO A 111 6.70 -0.12 6.50
C PRO A 111 6.65 -0.84 7.86
N GLU A 112 6.17 -2.09 7.88
CA GLU A 112 6.11 -2.95 9.07
C GLU A 112 7.51 -3.28 9.63
N ALA A 113 8.54 -3.25 8.78
CA ALA A 113 9.93 -3.47 9.15
C ALA A 113 10.71 -2.18 9.40
N ALA A 114 10.10 -1.00 9.23
CA ALA A 114 10.76 0.30 9.38
C ALA A 114 11.43 0.47 10.76
N ASP A 115 10.73 0.11 11.84
CA ASP A 115 11.26 0.15 13.21
C ASP A 115 12.51 -0.74 13.38
N MET A 116 12.53 -1.90 12.73
CA MET A 116 13.65 -2.83 12.81
C MET A 116 14.86 -2.29 12.03
N PHE A 117 14.61 -1.70 10.87
CA PHE A 117 15.62 -1.02 10.07
C PHE A 117 16.21 0.18 10.82
N GLU A 118 15.38 1.08 11.37
CA GLU A 118 15.81 2.26 12.14
C GLU A 118 16.70 1.87 13.32
N ARG A 119 16.33 0.82 14.07
CA ARG A 119 17.16 0.30 15.17
C ARG A 119 18.50 -0.25 14.68
N MET A 120 18.50 -1.02 13.59
CA MET A 120 19.72 -1.57 13.01
C MET A 120 20.65 -0.44 12.54
N VAL A 121 20.15 0.54 11.79
CA VAL A 121 20.96 1.66 11.31
C VAL A 121 21.48 2.50 12.47
N SER A 122 20.70 2.70 13.53
CA SER A 122 21.16 3.41 14.73
C SER A 122 22.35 2.72 15.41
N GLN A 123 22.44 1.38 15.33
CA GLN A 123 23.59 0.63 15.83
C GLN A 123 24.81 0.73 14.91
N LEU A 124 24.60 0.87 13.60
CA LEU A 124 25.67 1.07 12.62
C LEU A 124 26.24 2.50 12.67
N PHE A 125 25.41 3.49 12.98
CA PHE A 125 25.76 4.91 13.02
C PHE A 125 25.40 5.55 14.38
N PRO A 126 26.03 5.09 15.49
CA PRO A 126 25.66 5.52 16.84
C PRO A 126 25.91 7.01 17.09
N GLU A 127 26.92 7.61 16.45
CA GLU A 127 27.22 9.04 16.58
C GLU A 127 26.12 9.92 15.97
N ASP A 128 25.60 9.55 14.79
CA ASP A 128 24.52 10.26 14.13
C ASP A 128 23.20 10.07 14.88
N ALA A 129 22.92 8.85 15.33
CA ALA A 129 21.74 8.55 16.15
C ALA A 129 21.74 9.34 17.47
N ALA A 130 22.91 9.53 18.10
CA ALA A 130 23.04 10.34 19.30
C ALA A 130 22.78 11.83 19.05
N LYS A 131 23.13 12.35 17.85
CA LYS A 131 22.92 13.75 17.47
C LYS A 131 21.47 14.03 17.03
N CYS A 132 20.88 13.10 16.27
CA CYS A 132 19.54 13.24 15.74
C CYS A 132 18.81 11.89 15.79
N PRO A 133 17.74 11.76 16.58
CA PRO A 133 16.91 10.55 16.58
C PRO A 133 16.27 10.22 15.23
N ALA A 134 16.04 11.21 14.38
CA ALA A 134 15.50 11.05 13.02
C ALA A 134 16.58 11.24 11.94
N PHE A 135 17.84 10.88 12.23
CA PHE A 135 18.99 11.14 11.35
C PHE A 135 18.86 10.56 9.94
N LEU A 136 18.11 9.46 9.76
CA LEU A 136 17.82 8.90 8.43
C LEU A 136 17.13 9.90 7.50
N ARG A 137 16.39 10.88 8.03
CA ARG A 137 15.79 11.97 7.25
C ARG A 137 16.82 12.93 6.64
N HIS A 138 18.08 12.82 7.04
CA HIS A 138 19.15 13.62 6.43
C HIS A 138 19.53 13.13 5.03
N LYS A 139 19.00 11.98 4.58
CA LYS A 139 19.19 11.39 3.25
C LYS A 139 20.66 11.18 2.88
N ASN A 140 21.49 10.76 3.85
CA ASN A 140 22.95 10.59 3.68
C ASN A 140 23.46 9.17 3.99
N PHE A 141 22.57 8.22 4.29
CA PHE A 141 22.96 6.90 4.80
C PHE A 141 22.69 5.81 3.77
N ILE A 142 23.76 5.16 3.32
CA ILE A 142 23.70 4.01 2.41
C ILE A 142 24.04 2.75 3.21
N VAL A 143 23.20 1.74 3.10
CA VAL A 143 23.41 0.43 3.73
C VAL A 143 23.26 -0.64 2.65
N HIS A 144 24.30 -1.43 2.47
CA HIS A 144 24.33 -2.49 1.46
C HIS A 144 23.24 -3.55 1.73
N PRO A 145 22.54 -4.07 0.71
CA PRO A 145 21.51 -5.10 0.87
C PRO A 145 21.97 -6.38 1.60
N ASP A 146 23.25 -6.75 1.49
CA ASP A 146 23.76 -7.93 2.24
C ASP A 146 23.87 -7.68 3.75
N ILE A 147 24.05 -6.42 4.17
CA ILE A 147 23.94 -6.04 5.59
C ILE A 147 22.50 -6.24 6.04
N LEU A 148 21.52 -5.79 5.23
CA LEU A 148 20.09 -6.00 5.52
C LEU A 148 19.77 -7.49 5.69
N LYS A 149 20.25 -8.35 4.77
CA LYS A 149 20.09 -9.82 4.88
C LYS A 149 20.69 -10.36 6.17
N ARG A 150 21.91 -9.95 6.53
CA ARG A 150 22.61 -10.43 7.75
C ARG A 150 21.84 -10.08 9.03
N TYR A 151 21.19 -8.93 9.06
CA TYR A 151 20.36 -8.48 10.18
C TYR A 151 18.89 -8.91 10.08
N GLY A 152 18.52 -9.71 9.06
CA GLY A 152 17.15 -10.21 8.88
C GLY A 152 16.14 -9.13 8.51
N ILE A 153 16.57 -8.00 7.95
CA ILE A 153 15.66 -6.94 7.47
C ILE A 153 15.03 -7.39 6.14
N PRO A 154 13.69 -7.51 6.04
CA PRO A 154 13.06 -7.81 4.77
C PRO A 154 13.17 -6.60 3.83
N PHE A 155 13.48 -6.87 2.56
CA PHE A 155 13.48 -5.85 1.52
C PHE A 155 13.14 -6.49 0.18
N SER A 156 12.70 -5.66 -0.75
CA SER A 156 12.50 -6.01 -2.15
C SER A 156 13.31 -5.08 -3.05
N MET A 157 13.52 -5.49 -4.28
CA MET A 157 14.22 -4.71 -5.29
C MET A 157 13.40 -4.72 -6.58
N THR A 158 13.34 -3.58 -7.25
CA THR A 158 12.77 -3.47 -8.59
C THR A 158 13.61 -2.56 -9.48
N THR A 159 13.43 -2.69 -10.79
CA THR A 159 13.99 -1.79 -11.80
C THR A 159 12.85 -1.02 -12.41
N GLN A 160 12.95 0.31 -12.39
CA GLN A 160 12.03 1.21 -13.06
C GLN A 160 12.62 1.55 -14.43
N GLU A 161 11.92 1.13 -15.46
CA GLU A 161 12.23 1.42 -16.86
C GLU A 161 11.58 2.74 -17.29
N LYS A 162 12.00 3.22 -18.46
CA LYS A 162 11.43 4.43 -19.07
C LYS A 162 9.90 4.28 -19.21
N ASN A 163 9.18 5.37 -18.93
CA ASN A 163 7.72 5.49 -18.92
C ASN A 163 7.01 4.69 -17.82
N GLU A 164 7.74 4.24 -16.79
CA GLU A 164 7.15 3.56 -15.63
C GLU A 164 7.04 4.49 -14.42
N ILE A 165 6.07 4.18 -13.57
CA ILE A 165 5.82 4.88 -12.31
C ILE A 165 6.23 4.00 -11.14
N ILE A 166 6.93 4.59 -10.17
CA ILE A 166 7.13 4.03 -8.84
C ILE A 166 6.31 4.85 -7.84
N ILE A 167 5.58 4.16 -6.96
CA ILE A 167 4.90 4.76 -5.82
C ILE A 167 5.56 4.26 -4.56
N THR A 168 6.01 5.18 -3.70
CA THR A 168 6.43 4.85 -2.35
C THR A 168 5.28 5.10 -1.38
N PHE A 169 5.11 4.19 -0.43
CA PHE A 169 4.04 4.25 0.56
C PHE A 169 4.56 4.89 1.86
N PRO A 170 3.68 5.50 2.67
CA PRO A 170 4.00 6.05 3.97
C PRO A 170 4.92 5.17 4.79
N ARG A 171 6.03 5.76 5.22
CA ARG A 171 7.08 5.13 6.03
C ARG A 171 7.76 3.91 5.37
N GLY A 172 7.59 3.73 4.07
CA GLY A 172 8.34 2.78 3.26
C GLY A 172 9.73 3.31 2.97
N TYR A 173 10.73 2.79 3.69
CA TYR A 173 12.12 3.16 3.43
C TYR A 173 12.54 2.67 2.06
N HIS A 174 13.22 3.53 1.30
CA HIS A 174 13.71 3.20 -0.03
C HIS A 174 15.07 3.85 -0.31
N MET A 175 15.85 3.21 -1.19
CA MET A 175 17.10 3.74 -1.73
C MET A 175 17.26 3.28 -3.17
N GLY A 176 18.24 3.82 -3.88
CA GLY A 176 18.52 3.36 -5.23
C GLY A 176 19.56 4.17 -5.96
N TYR A 177 19.69 3.86 -7.25
CA TYR A 177 20.68 4.47 -8.13
C TYR A 177 20.23 4.51 -9.59
N ASN A 178 20.81 5.44 -10.34
CA ASN A 178 20.61 5.54 -11.78
C ASN A 178 21.70 4.77 -12.53
N THR A 179 21.30 4.03 -13.56
CA THR A 179 22.22 3.24 -14.39
C THR A 179 22.90 4.05 -15.51
N GLY A 180 22.48 5.29 -15.73
CA GLY A 180 23.00 6.15 -16.79
C GLY A 180 22.24 7.47 -16.84
N LEU A 181 22.38 8.19 -17.95
CA LEU A 181 21.68 9.46 -18.17
C LEU A 181 20.18 9.22 -18.21
N ASN A 182 19.42 9.88 -17.33
CA ASN A 182 17.97 9.82 -17.32
C ASN A 182 17.33 11.10 -16.80
N VAL A 183 16.02 11.25 -17.04
CA VAL A 183 15.21 12.31 -16.44
C VAL A 183 13.97 11.71 -15.80
N ALA A 184 13.77 12.03 -14.53
CA ALA A 184 12.60 11.61 -13.77
C ALA A 184 11.91 12.83 -13.16
N GLU A 185 10.62 12.69 -12.93
CA GLU A 185 9.78 13.68 -12.26
C GLU A 185 9.16 13.04 -11.02
N SER A 186 9.08 13.80 -9.92
CA SER A 186 8.56 13.30 -8.66
C SER A 186 7.88 14.39 -7.84
N THR A 187 6.89 14.00 -7.05
CA THR A 187 6.30 14.83 -6.00
C THR A 187 5.73 13.94 -4.89
N ASN A 188 5.36 14.54 -3.76
CA ASN A 188 4.63 13.86 -2.69
C ASN A 188 3.12 13.98 -2.85
N PHE A 189 2.40 13.02 -2.28
CA PHE A 189 0.95 13.08 -2.20
C PHE A 189 0.45 12.40 -0.92
N ALA A 190 -0.84 12.61 -0.60
CA ALA A 190 -1.45 12.06 0.59
C ALA A 190 -2.80 11.40 0.30
N SER A 191 -3.11 10.34 1.02
CA SER A 191 -4.46 9.76 1.10
C SER A 191 -4.94 9.80 2.54
N ASP A 192 -6.23 9.53 2.78
CA ASP A 192 -6.77 9.46 4.15
C ASP A 192 -5.93 8.57 5.08
N ARG A 193 -5.39 7.45 4.59
CA ARG A 193 -4.52 6.54 5.36
C ARG A 193 -3.24 7.22 5.87
N TRP A 194 -2.70 8.21 5.15
CA TRP A 194 -1.47 8.89 5.56
C TRP A 194 -1.65 9.68 6.87
N VAL A 195 -2.85 10.14 7.19
CA VAL A 195 -3.08 10.97 8.38
C VAL A 195 -2.65 10.24 9.66
N ASP A 196 -2.83 8.92 9.75
CA ASP A 196 -2.35 8.13 10.90
C ASP A 196 -0.83 8.03 10.97
N PHE A 197 -0.14 7.99 9.82
CA PHE A 197 1.32 8.03 9.76
C PHE A 197 1.83 9.41 10.18
N ALA A 198 1.21 10.47 9.67
CA ALA A 198 1.54 11.85 10.02
C ALA A 198 1.36 12.13 11.53
N MET A 199 0.28 11.61 12.13
CA MET A 199 0.00 11.73 13.57
C MET A 199 1.05 11.07 14.46
N ASN A 200 1.82 10.12 13.91
CA ASN A 200 2.90 9.40 14.59
C ASN A 200 4.29 9.79 14.09
N PHE A 201 4.37 10.81 13.22
CA PHE A 201 5.60 11.23 12.58
C PHE A 201 6.61 11.76 13.58
N VAL A 202 7.85 11.30 13.45
CA VAL A 202 8.99 11.80 14.22
C VAL A 202 9.79 12.79 13.37
N PRO A 203 9.77 14.11 13.69
CA PRO A 203 10.51 15.10 12.93
C PRO A 203 12.01 15.08 13.25
N CYS A 204 12.82 15.49 12.26
CA CYS A 204 14.18 15.93 12.54
C CYS A 204 14.17 17.30 13.22
N LEU A 205 14.86 17.40 14.36
CA LEU A 205 14.93 18.62 15.16
C LEU A 205 16.27 19.36 15.02
N CYS A 206 17.27 18.79 14.34
CA CYS A 206 18.58 19.40 14.21
C CYS A 206 18.71 20.32 12.97
N LYS A 207 17.85 20.15 11.96
CA LYS A 207 17.82 20.96 10.74
C LYS A 207 16.63 21.93 10.77
N LYS A 208 16.89 23.22 10.50
CA LYS A 208 15.86 24.29 10.56
C LYS A 208 14.94 24.31 9.34
N ASP A 209 15.47 23.84 8.23
CA ASP A 209 14.89 23.72 6.89
C ASP A 209 14.11 22.41 6.68
N SER A 210 13.89 21.62 7.75
CA SER A 210 13.05 20.43 7.65
C SER A 210 11.60 20.80 7.30
N VAL A 211 10.98 19.99 6.44
CA VAL A 211 9.59 20.15 6.02
C VAL A 211 8.67 20.03 7.24
N LYS A 212 7.72 20.97 7.36
CA LYS A 212 6.70 20.98 8.41
C LYS A 212 5.32 21.11 7.79
N ILE A 213 4.46 20.16 8.10
CA ILE A 213 3.05 20.15 7.72
C ILE A 213 2.22 20.24 9.01
N ASP A 214 1.13 21.01 8.98
CA ASP A 214 0.16 21.05 10.08
C ASP A 214 -0.66 19.76 10.11
N VAL A 215 -0.14 18.76 10.83
CA VAL A 215 -0.80 17.47 11.01
C VAL A 215 -2.12 17.62 11.78
N ALA A 216 -2.25 18.62 12.66
CA ALA A 216 -3.46 18.80 13.45
C ALA A 216 -4.65 19.20 12.56
N PHE A 217 -4.41 20.03 11.54
CA PHE A 217 -5.42 20.34 10.52
C PHE A 217 -5.97 19.08 9.85
N PHE A 218 -5.08 18.18 9.39
CA PHE A 218 -5.49 16.92 8.76
C PHE A 218 -6.18 15.98 9.74
N ALA A 219 -5.64 15.81 10.94
CA ALA A 219 -6.24 14.95 11.96
C ALA A 219 -7.64 15.44 12.35
N GLN A 220 -7.85 16.75 12.50
CA GLN A 220 -9.17 17.32 12.82
C GLN A 220 -10.18 17.11 11.69
N LYS A 221 -9.75 17.22 10.44
CA LYS A 221 -10.61 17.09 9.27
C LYS A 221 -10.96 15.63 8.93
N TYR A 222 -10.00 14.72 9.10
CA TYR A 222 -10.08 13.34 8.59
C TYR A 222 -10.21 12.27 9.68
N ARG A 223 -10.19 12.61 10.97
CA ARG A 223 -10.41 11.65 12.07
C ARG A 223 -11.61 12.03 12.92
N ASP A 224 -12.17 11.03 13.59
CA ASP A 224 -13.25 11.23 14.55
C ASP A 224 -12.84 12.22 15.65
N ALA A 225 -13.78 13.08 16.07
CA ALA A 225 -13.52 14.13 17.03
C ALA A 225 -12.96 13.59 18.36
N HIS A 226 -13.39 12.41 18.81
CA HIS A 226 -12.85 11.77 20.00
C HIS A 226 -11.38 11.34 19.82
N VAL A 227 -11.03 10.81 18.64
CA VAL A 227 -9.65 10.42 18.30
C VAL A 227 -8.77 11.66 18.21
N PHE A 228 -9.22 12.68 17.49
CA PHE A 228 -8.53 13.96 17.38
C PHE A 228 -8.34 14.59 18.76
N ASP A 229 -9.38 14.71 19.59
CA ASP A 229 -9.28 15.31 20.93
C ASP A 229 -8.29 14.57 21.82
N LYS A 230 -8.32 13.22 21.80
CA LYS A 230 -7.38 12.40 22.57
C LYS A 230 -5.94 12.61 22.08
N TRP A 231 -5.74 12.58 20.76
CA TRP A 231 -4.44 12.84 20.16
C TRP A 231 -3.98 14.26 20.46
N PHE A 232 -4.81 15.28 20.26
CA PHE A 232 -4.46 16.68 20.46
C PHE A 232 -4.21 17.02 21.93
N ARG A 233 -4.97 16.47 22.88
CA ARG A 233 -4.65 16.63 24.32
C ARG A 233 -3.31 16.01 24.67
N TYR A 234 -2.98 14.86 24.08
CA TYR A 234 -1.69 14.22 24.30
C TYR A 234 -0.57 15.01 23.61
N TRP A 235 -0.63 15.20 22.29
CA TRP A 235 0.43 15.76 21.47
C TRP A 235 0.49 17.29 21.50
N GLY A 236 -0.65 17.99 21.58
CA GLY A 236 -0.69 19.45 21.69
C GLY A 236 -0.12 19.98 23.01
N THR A 237 -0.11 19.15 24.08
CA THR A 237 0.63 19.46 25.31
C THR A 237 2.11 19.10 25.22
N VAL A 238 2.48 18.19 24.31
CA VAL A 238 3.86 17.75 24.08
C VAL A 238 4.62 18.67 23.13
N SER A 239 3.98 19.24 22.10
CA SER A 239 4.61 20.17 21.16
C SER A 239 5.13 21.46 21.82
N ALA A 240 4.66 21.78 23.02
CA ALA A 240 5.15 22.87 23.84
C ALA A 240 6.39 22.51 24.70
N ASP A 241 6.74 21.23 24.83
CA ASP A 241 7.81 20.72 25.70
C ASP A 241 8.95 20.08 24.88
N ALA A 242 10.06 20.80 24.78
CA ALA A 242 11.25 20.36 24.05
C ALA A 242 11.86 19.04 24.57
N THR A 243 11.68 18.72 25.86
CA THR A 243 12.17 17.47 26.47
C THR A 243 11.34 16.28 26.00
N ARG A 244 10.02 16.46 25.92
CA ARG A 244 9.11 15.43 25.41
C ARG A 244 9.26 15.21 23.92
N MET A 245 9.48 16.27 23.13
CA MET A 245 9.81 16.14 21.70
C MET A 245 11.08 15.32 21.46
N ARG A 246 12.11 15.45 22.31
CA ARG A 246 13.29 14.57 22.25
C ARG A 246 12.94 13.12 22.60
N ALA A 247 12.14 12.89 23.63
CA ALA A 247 11.75 11.54 24.03
C ALA A 247 10.88 10.81 22.99
N ILE A 248 9.99 11.52 22.28
CA ILE A 248 9.25 10.99 21.11
C ILE A 248 10.22 10.55 20.04
N ALA A 249 11.19 11.41 19.75
CA ALA A 249 12.11 11.14 18.68
C ALA A 249 13.05 9.97 19.01
N GLU A 250 13.41 9.81 20.28
CA GLU A 250 14.06 8.60 20.82
C GLU A 250 13.15 7.34 20.82
N GLY A 251 11.94 7.42 20.25
CA GLY A 251 11.00 6.30 20.14
C GLY A 251 10.35 5.90 21.47
N LYS A 252 10.49 6.70 22.53
CA LYS A 252 9.97 6.39 23.88
C LYS A 252 8.48 6.68 24.03
N TYR A 253 7.91 7.47 23.11
CA TYR A 253 6.49 7.81 23.09
C TYR A 253 5.94 7.63 21.68
N LYS A 254 5.27 6.51 21.46
CA LYS A 254 4.32 6.34 20.35
C LYS A 254 2.95 6.35 20.99
N LEU A 255 2.09 7.30 20.62
CA LEU A 255 0.67 7.08 20.82
C LEU A 255 0.35 5.97 19.83
N VAL A 256 0.22 4.74 20.31
CA VAL A 256 -0.40 3.69 19.50
C VAL A 256 -1.84 4.19 19.32
N VAL A 257 -2.05 5.03 18.30
CA VAL A 257 -3.34 5.09 17.61
C VAL A 257 -3.47 3.65 17.16
N GLN A 258 -4.18 2.87 17.97
CA GLN A 258 -4.48 1.48 17.67
C GLN A 258 -4.92 1.50 16.22
N ASP A 259 -4.12 0.89 15.35
CA ASP A 259 -4.46 0.67 13.96
C ASP A 259 -5.88 0.11 13.97
N TRP A 260 -6.87 0.95 13.68
CA TRP A 260 -8.25 0.50 13.75
C TRP A 260 -8.60 -0.39 12.55
N GLN A 261 -7.61 -0.72 11.73
CA GLN A 261 -7.72 -1.66 10.63
C GLN A 261 -6.56 -2.68 10.51
N LEU A 262 -5.46 -2.54 11.27
CA LEU A 262 -4.21 -3.29 10.99
C LEU A 262 -3.30 -3.69 12.19
N CYS A 263 -3.66 -3.48 13.46
CA CYS A 263 -2.80 -3.94 14.57
C CYS A 263 -3.22 -5.32 15.06
N LYS A 264 -2.23 -6.22 15.03
CA LYS A 264 -1.99 -7.36 15.93
C LYS A 264 -3.08 -7.60 16.93
N ASN A 265 -3.81 -8.68 16.72
CA ASN A 265 -4.67 -9.19 17.75
C ASN A 265 -4.48 -10.70 17.85
N GLU A 266 -4.41 -11.18 19.09
CA GLU A 266 -4.60 -12.60 19.38
C GLU A 266 -5.87 -13.07 18.65
N ASN A 267 -5.88 -14.29 18.10
CA ASN A 267 -6.99 -14.85 17.33
C ASN A 267 -8.33 -14.74 18.10
N ASN A 268 -9.01 -13.61 17.93
CA ASN A 268 -10.28 -13.33 18.57
C ASN A 268 -11.35 -13.34 17.49
N PHE A 269 -11.92 -14.53 17.27
CA PHE A 269 -12.92 -14.77 16.26
C PHE A 269 -14.19 -13.94 16.46
N TYR A 270 -14.51 -13.54 17.69
CA TYR A 270 -15.67 -12.69 18.00
C TYR A 270 -15.47 -11.25 17.51
N GLU A 271 -14.33 -10.63 17.78
CA GLU A 271 -14.01 -9.29 17.29
C GLU A 271 -13.89 -9.25 15.77
N GLU A 272 -13.35 -10.31 15.17
CA GLU A 272 -13.30 -10.46 13.72
C GLU A 272 -14.69 -10.44 13.08
N LYS A 273 -15.61 -11.17 13.71
CA LYS A 273 -17.02 -11.23 13.36
C LYS A 273 -17.69 -9.85 13.42
N MET A 274 -17.44 -9.08 14.47
CA MET A 274 -17.95 -7.71 14.62
C MET A 274 -17.39 -6.78 13.54
N LEU A 275 -16.11 -6.91 13.20
CA LEU A 275 -15.48 -6.10 12.16
C LEU A 275 -16.09 -6.37 10.79
N ASN A 276 -16.22 -7.65 10.42
CA ASN A 276 -16.85 -8.05 9.16
C ASN A 276 -18.30 -7.55 9.06
N GLU A 277 -19.05 -7.55 10.17
CA GLU A 277 -20.41 -6.99 10.19
C GLU A 277 -20.43 -5.50 9.86
N ARG A 278 -19.59 -4.71 10.53
CA ARG A 278 -19.49 -3.27 10.27
C ARG A 278 -19.10 -2.99 8.82
N GLN A 279 -18.10 -3.72 8.32
CA GLN A 279 -17.63 -3.59 6.93
C GLN A 279 -18.71 -4.01 5.91
N SER A 280 -19.51 -5.04 6.21
CA SER A 280 -20.59 -5.46 5.33
C SER A 280 -21.69 -4.41 5.13
N LYS A 281 -21.90 -3.55 6.13
CA LYS A 281 -22.86 -2.43 6.09
C LYS A 281 -22.27 -1.16 5.49
N CYS A 282 -21.00 -1.16 5.15
CA CYS A 282 -20.28 -0.02 4.64
C CYS A 282 -20.03 -0.19 3.15
N PHE A 283 -20.40 0.78 2.32
CA PHE A 283 -20.10 0.76 0.87
C PHE A 283 -18.59 0.49 0.66
N PRO A 284 -18.18 -0.49 -0.17
CA PRO A 284 -18.96 -1.18 -1.21
C PRO A 284 -19.63 -2.49 -0.79
N HIS A 285 -19.73 -2.79 0.51
CA HIS A 285 -20.35 -4.01 1.05
C HIS A 285 -19.63 -5.31 0.66
N CYS A 286 -18.41 -5.22 0.16
CA CYS A 286 -17.59 -6.36 -0.24
C CYS A 286 -16.24 -6.31 0.45
N ALA A 287 -15.94 -7.33 1.25
CA ALA A 287 -14.69 -7.49 2.00
C ALA A 287 -13.43 -7.62 1.11
N VAL A 288 -13.61 -7.81 -0.21
CA VAL A 288 -12.50 -7.84 -1.18
C VAL A 288 -12.32 -6.48 -1.84
N CYS A 289 -13.40 -5.76 -2.15
CA CYS A 289 -13.35 -4.42 -2.76
C CYS A 289 -13.08 -3.30 -1.75
N GLU A 290 -13.43 -3.48 -0.48
CA GLU A 290 -13.25 -2.46 0.57
C GLU A 290 -11.82 -1.89 0.62
N PRO A 291 -10.74 -2.68 0.54
CA PRO A 291 -9.37 -2.14 0.56
C PRO A 291 -9.03 -1.24 -0.63
N PHE A 292 -9.81 -1.31 -1.72
CA PHE A 292 -9.63 -0.50 -2.91
C PHE A 292 -10.50 0.76 -2.90
N LEU A 293 -11.41 0.90 -1.92
CA LEU A 293 -12.24 2.08 -1.75
C LEU A 293 -11.59 3.05 -0.75
N PRO A 294 -11.37 4.32 -1.13
CA PRO A 294 -10.97 5.36 -0.18
C PRO A 294 -11.99 5.47 0.97
N VAL A 295 -11.50 5.63 2.21
CA VAL A 295 -12.34 5.74 3.41
C VAL A 295 -13.36 6.87 3.28
N ALA A 296 -13.02 7.99 2.64
CA ALA A 296 -13.95 9.10 2.41
C ALA A 296 -15.16 8.76 1.51
N CYS A 297 -15.05 7.71 0.70
CA CYS A 297 -16.14 7.24 -0.15
C CYS A 297 -17.02 6.20 0.56
N ARG A 298 -16.65 5.79 1.78
CA ARG A 298 -17.43 4.86 2.58
C ARG A 298 -18.71 5.52 3.04
N LYS A 299 -19.81 4.80 2.89
CA LYS A 299 -21.13 5.21 3.35
C LYS A 299 -21.76 4.04 4.07
N ASP A 300 -22.12 4.27 5.32
CA ASP A 300 -22.81 3.27 6.11
C ASP A 300 -24.27 3.17 5.68
N THR A 301 -24.77 1.95 5.69
CA THR A 301 -26.15 1.59 5.38
C THR A 301 -26.72 0.80 6.56
N GLU A 302 -28.01 0.91 6.81
CA GLU A 302 -28.64 0.12 7.88
C GLU A 302 -28.64 -1.38 7.57
N LYS A 303 -28.72 -1.73 6.28
CA LYS A 303 -28.79 -3.10 5.77
C LYS A 303 -27.86 -3.27 4.58
N ILE A 304 -27.26 -4.46 4.48
CA ILE A 304 -26.47 -4.86 3.32
C ILE A 304 -27.40 -4.87 2.10
N PRO A 305 -27.11 -4.09 1.04
CA PRO A 305 -27.91 -4.09 -0.17
C PRO A 305 -27.73 -5.40 -0.96
N GLU A 306 -28.70 -5.75 -1.80
CA GLU A 306 -28.62 -6.93 -2.67
C GLU A 306 -27.53 -6.79 -3.74
N ARG A 307 -27.28 -5.54 -4.18
CA ARG A 307 -26.29 -5.19 -5.19
C ARG A 307 -25.49 -3.98 -4.76
N SER A 308 -24.25 -3.88 -5.22
CA SER A 308 -23.44 -2.68 -5.05
C SER A 308 -22.34 -2.59 -6.11
N ARG A 309 -21.78 -1.40 -6.28
CA ARG A 309 -20.67 -1.16 -7.22
C ARG A 309 -19.44 -2.00 -6.86
N ARG A 310 -18.89 -2.69 -7.86
CA ARG A 310 -17.68 -3.51 -7.74
C ARG A 310 -16.45 -2.72 -8.19
N PHE A 311 -15.38 -2.75 -7.39
CA PHE A 311 -14.15 -1.98 -7.64
C PHE A 311 -12.99 -2.79 -8.22
N ILE A 312 -13.11 -4.12 -8.22
CA ILE A 312 -12.08 -5.03 -8.72
C ILE A 312 -12.58 -5.63 -10.02
N THR A 313 -11.78 -5.56 -11.08
CA THR A 313 -12.14 -6.14 -12.38
C THR A 313 -11.81 -7.64 -12.43
N ASN A 314 -12.51 -8.39 -13.28
CA ASN A 314 -12.23 -9.82 -13.50
C ASN A 314 -10.78 -10.08 -13.94
N ASN A 315 -10.13 -9.12 -14.59
CA ASN A 315 -8.74 -9.21 -15.04
C ASN A 315 -7.76 -9.42 -13.87
N LEU A 316 -8.06 -8.86 -12.69
CA LEU A 316 -7.28 -9.08 -11.47
C LEU A 316 -7.35 -10.53 -10.99
N PHE A 317 -8.33 -11.30 -11.47
CA PHE A 317 -8.50 -12.72 -11.18
C PHE A 317 -7.93 -13.65 -12.28
N THR A 318 -7.77 -13.20 -13.52
CA THR A 318 -7.24 -13.97 -14.65
C THR A 318 -5.73 -14.27 -14.53
N LYS A 319 -5.30 -15.48 -14.94
CA LYS A 319 -3.89 -15.84 -15.16
C LYS A 319 -3.78 -16.12 -16.66
N ARG A 320 -3.04 -15.28 -17.40
CA ARG A 320 -2.70 -15.38 -18.85
C ARG A 320 -3.60 -16.34 -19.67
N ASP A 321 -4.42 -15.75 -20.53
CA ASP A 321 -5.53 -16.31 -21.33
C ASP A 321 -6.91 -16.24 -20.65
N GLU A 322 -7.94 -16.02 -21.47
CA GLU A 322 -9.27 -15.46 -21.19
C GLU A 322 -10.17 -16.24 -20.20
N SER A 323 -9.60 -17.14 -19.40
CA SER A 323 -10.28 -17.84 -18.31
C SER A 323 -9.65 -17.47 -16.96
N SER A 324 -10.50 -17.00 -16.04
CA SER A 324 -10.12 -16.85 -14.64
C SER A 324 -9.66 -18.19 -14.08
N ALA A 325 -8.57 -18.23 -13.30
CA ALA A 325 -8.16 -19.44 -12.55
C ALA A 325 -9.18 -19.87 -11.46
N PHE A 326 -10.33 -19.20 -11.42
CA PHE A 326 -11.43 -19.35 -10.48
C PHE A 326 -12.79 -19.57 -11.16
N ASP A 327 -12.87 -19.56 -12.50
CA ASP A 327 -14.12 -19.86 -13.20
C ASP A 327 -14.24 -21.38 -13.41
N SER A 328 -15.37 -21.96 -12.99
CA SER A 328 -15.77 -23.32 -13.40
C SER A 328 -16.28 -23.31 -14.85
N ASP A 329 -16.37 -24.48 -15.50
CA ASP A 329 -16.99 -24.59 -16.83
C ASP A 329 -18.44 -24.07 -16.84
N ILE A 330 -19.13 -24.17 -15.69
CA ILE A 330 -20.47 -23.64 -15.47
C ILE A 330 -20.47 -22.10 -15.39
N ASP A 331 -19.47 -21.48 -14.76
CA ASP A 331 -19.33 -20.02 -14.71
C ASP A 331 -19.05 -19.42 -16.09
N VAL A 332 -18.26 -20.12 -16.91
CA VAL A 332 -18.03 -19.76 -18.31
C VAL A 332 -19.32 -19.85 -19.13
N GLU A 333 -20.10 -20.91 -18.93
CA GLU A 333 -21.38 -21.13 -19.63
C GLU A 333 -22.47 -20.13 -19.19
N ARG A 334 -22.54 -19.78 -17.90
CA ARG A 334 -23.42 -18.72 -17.37
C ARG A 334 -23.06 -17.35 -17.95
N LYS A 335 -21.77 -16.99 -17.95
CA LYS A 335 -21.28 -15.73 -18.53
C LYS A 335 -21.59 -15.67 -20.04
N ARG A 336 -21.50 -16.80 -20.76
CA ARG A 336 -21.94 -16.90 -22.15
C ARG A 336 -23.45 -16.66 -22.30
N LYS A 337 -24.27 -17.29 -21.47
CA LYS A 337 -25.74 -17.10 -21.48
C LYS A 337 -26.17 -15.67 -21.13
N GLU A 338 -25.57 -15.06 -20.11
CA GLU A 338 -25.83 -13.65 -19.73
C GLU A 338 -25.41 -12.67 -20.83
N LYS A 339 -24.27 -12.94 -21.50
CA LYS A 339 -23.82 -12.15 -22.65
C LYS A 339 -24.74 -12.32 -23.86
N MET A 340 -25.30 -13.51 -24.07
CA MET A 340 -26.31 -13.76 -25.11
C MET A 340 -27.67 -13.10 -24.79
N MET A 341 -28.11 -13.07 -23.52
CA MET A 341 -29.33 -12.37 -23.11
C MET A 341 -29.25 -10.85 -23.28
N ARG A 342 -28.06 -10.25 -23.12
CA ARG A 342 -27.83 -8.80 -23.33
C ARG A 342 -27.82 -8.36 -24.80
N MET A 343 -27.91 -9.30 -25.74
CA MET A 343 -27.90 -9.03 -27.19
C MET A 343 -29.24 -9.34 -27.87
N GLY A 344 -30.29 -9.67 -27.11
CA GLY A 344 -31.65 -9.86 -27.63
C GLY A 344 -32.51 -8.61 -27.39
N ASP A 345 -33.07 -8.06 -28.46
CA ASP A 345 -33.99 -6.91 -28.47
C ASP A 345 -35.28 -7.18 -27.68
N ASP A 346 -35.63 -6.28 -26.75
CA ASP A 346 -36.88 -5.49 -26.73
C ASP A 346 -37.20 -4.95 -25.31
N ASP A 347 -37.44 -3.64 -25.27
CA ASP A 347 -38.14 -2.74 -24.34
C ASP A 347 -38.38 -3.08 -22.84
N ASP A 348 -38.17 -2.05 -22.00
CA ASP A 348 -38.60 -1.87 -20.60
C ASP A 348 -37.81 -2.54 -19.45
N HIS A 349 -36.48 -2.39 -19.43
CA HIS A 349 -35.71 -2.54 -18.18
C HIS A 349 -35.18 -1.21 -17.67
N GLU A 350 -35.50 -0.92 -16.40
CA GLU A 350 -34.87 0.15 -15.59
C GLU A 350 -33.37 0.19 -15.85
N LEU A 351 -32.81 1.40 -15.98
CA LEU A 351 -31.40 1.66 -16.26
C LEU A 351 -30.50 1.00 -15.19
N ILE A 352 -30.12 -0.26 -15.41
CA ILE A 352 -29.13 -0.98 -14.61
C ILE A 352 -27.76 -0.34 -14.91
N ASP A 353 -27.13 0.25 -13.89
CA ASP A 353 -25.74 0.70 -13.99
C ASP A 353 -24.84 -0.53 -14.25
N PRO A 354 -24.11 -0.60 -15.39
CA PRO A 354 -23.30 -1.77 -15.76
C PRO A 354 -22.16 -2.11 -14.78
N GLU A 355 -21.95 -1.30 -13.74
CA GLU A 355 -20.91 -1.48 -12.71
C GLU A 355 -21.39 -2.10 -11.38
N GLU A 356 -22.69 -2.40 -11.22
CA GLU A 356 -23.23 -3.03 -10.01
C GLU A 356 -23.26 -4.57 -10.07
N SER A 357 -22.78 -5.20 -9.01
CA SER A 357 -22.70 -6.66 -8.86
C SER A 357 -23.48 -7.12 -7.64
N ASP A 358 -24.04 -8.34 -7.72
CA ASP A 358 -24.74 -8.97 -6.59
C ASP A 358 -23.79 -9.22 -5.41
N ILE A 359 -24.32 -9.03 -4.20
CA ILE A 359 -23.63 -9.27 -2.94
C ILE A 359 -24.04 -10.61 -2.35
N LEU A 360 -23.05 -11.48 -2.15
CA LEU A 360 -23.17 -12.73 -1.41
C LEU A 360 -22.88 -12.48 0.06
N VAL A 361 -23.71 -13.03 0.93
CA VAL A 361 -23.60 -12.87 2.38
C VAL A 361 -23.57 -14.23 3.06
N CYS A 362 -22.54 -14.48 3.89
CA CYS A 362 -22.31 -15.82 4.45
C CYS A 362 -23.43 -16.24 5.42
N ASP A 363 -23.93 -17.47 5.22
CA ASP A 363 -25.05 -18.08 5.94
C ASP A 363 -24.65 -18.70 7.29
N ASN A 364 -23.55 -19.44 7.39
CA ASN A 364 -23.17 -20.14 8.64
C ASN A 364 -22.69 -19.17 9.76
N CYS A 365 -22.55 -17.90 9.42
CA CYS A 365 -22.43 -16.82 10.39
C CYS A 365 -23.75 -16.51 11.14
N LYS A 366 -24.84 -17.26 10.91
CA LYS A 366 -26.21 -16.95 11.38
C LYS A 366 -26.56 -17.36 12.80
N ASN A 367 -25.87 -18.31 13.44
CA ASN A 367 -26.34 -18.78 14.75
C ASN A 367 -25.75 -17.97 15.90
N PHE A 368 -26.61 -17.10 16.45
CA PHE A 368 -26.45 -16.14 17.54
C PHE A 368 -25.75 -14.82 17.17
N ILE A 369 -26.59 -13.84 16.81
CA ILE A 369 -26.26 -12.42 16.59
C ILE A 369 -25.41 -12.21 15.31
N SER A 370 -25.84 -11.26 14.47
CA SER A 370 -25.45 -11.11 13.07
C SER A 370 -23.98 -10.76 12.85
N PHE A 371 -23.14 -11.68 12.35
CA PHE A 371 -21.73 -11.35 12.08
C PHE A 371 -21.20 -11.91 10.76
N ARG A 372 -21.29 -11.15 9.66
CA ARG A 372 -21.23 -11.72 8.30
C ARG A 372 -20.08 -11.16 7.47
N VAL A 373 -19.37 -12.05 6.77
CA VAL A 373 -18.57 -11.66 5.60
C VAL A 373 -19.52 -11.51 4.41
N SER A 374 -19.39 -10.40 3.68
CA SER A 374 -20.08 -10.16 2.42
C SER A 374 -19.08 -9.87 1.30
N VAL A 375 -19.38 -10.37 0.11
CA VAL A 375 -18.51 -10.24 -1.08
C VAL A 375 -19.35 -10.10 -2.34
N HIS A 376 -18.87 -9.39 -3.35
CA HIS A 376 -19.46 -9.48 -4.69
C HIS A 376 -19.33 -10.90 -5.24
N VAL A 377 -20.31 -11.33 -6.03
CA VAL A 377 -20.33 -12.67 -6.64
C VAL A 377 -19.04 -13.02 -7.38
N ASP A 378 -18.48 -12.06 -8.12
CA ASP A 378 -17.26 -12.25 -8.91
C ASP A 378 -15.97 -11.90 -8.14
N CYS A 379 -16.06 -11.49 -6.87
CA CYS A 379 -14.89 -11.17 -6.04
C CYS A 379 -14.41 -12.34 -5.19
N TYR A 380 -15.12 -13.47 -5.19
CA TYR A 380 -14.82 -14.60 -4.33
C TYR A 380 -15.05 -15.92 -5.06
N ALA A 381 -14.07 -16.81 -5.01
CA ALA A 381 -14.08 -18.05 -5.76
C ALA A 381 -15.23 -18.98 -5.33
N ARG A 382 -16.07 -19.39 -6.29
CA ARG A 382 -17.00 -20.52 -6.16
C ARG A 382 -16.28 -21.76 -6.69
N ARG A 383 -15.79 -22.65 -5.81
CA ARG A 383 -15.23 -23.93 -6.25
C ARG A 383 -16.26 -25.03 -6.07
N GLU A 384 -16.49 -25.81 -7.13
CA GLU A 384 -17.36 -27.00 -7.14
C GLU A 384 -17.06 -27.96 -5.98
N ALA A 385 -15.79 -28.09 -5.58
CA ALA A 385 -15.36 -28.92 -4.45
C ALA A 385 -15.95 -28.53 -3.08
N TYR A 386 -16.59 -27.36 -2.96
CA TYR A 386 -17.24 -26.88 -1.73
C TYR A 386 -18.73 -26.55 -1.92
N ASP A 387 -19.28 -26.75 -3.13
CA ASP A 387 -20.61 -26.30 -3.53
C ASP A 387 -21.40 -27.45 -4.17
N GLU A 388 -21.64 -28.53 -3.41
CA GLU A 388 -22.57 -29.61 -3.80
C GLU A 388 -24.04 -29.19 -3.59
N ARG A 389 -24.46 -28.02 -4.12
CA ARG A 389 -25.73 -27.38 -3.71
C ARG A 389 -26.70 -27.12 -4.84
N ASP A 390 -27.96 -27.45 -4.54
CA ASP A 390 -29.19 -27.03 -5.22
C ASP A 390 -29.41 -25.52 -5.02
N GLU A 391 -30.07 -24.82 -5.96
CA GLU A 391 -30.25 -23.35 -5.96
C GLU A 391 -30.94 -22.82 -4.68
N SER A 392 -31.58 -23.71 -3.93
CA SER A 392 -32.23 -23.45 -2.63
C SER A 392 -31.28 -23.20 -1.45
N THR A 393 -29.97 -23.43 -1.60
CA THR A 393 -29.04 -23.49 -0.46
C THR A 393 -28.26 -22.18 -0.24
N PRO A 394 -28.28 -21.58 0.97
CA PRO A 394 -27.71 -20.25 1.20
C PRO A 394 -26.16 -20.21 1.22
N TRP A 395 -25.55 -19.20 0.59
CA TRP A 395 -24.09 -19.12 0.37
C TRP A 395 -23.25 -19.11 1.66
N ARG A 396 -22.07 -19.75 1.64
CA ARG A 396 -21.11 -19.81 2.76
C ARG A 396 -19.70 -19.53 2.25
N CYS A 397 -18.90 -18.79 3.02
CA CYS A 397 -17.49 -18.58 2.70
C CYS A 397 -16.67 -19.86 2.95
N VAL A 398 -15.49 -19.97 2.33
CA VAL A 398 -14.62 -21.17 2.41
C VAL A 398 -14.37 -21.61 3.85
N ARG A 399 -14.08 -20.65 4.74
CA ARG A 399 -13.92 -20.92 6.18
C ARG A 399 -15.16 -21.57 6.79
N CYS A 400 -16.35 -21.06 6.48
CA CYS A 400 -17.61 -21.55 7.04
C CYS A 400 -18.12 -22.85 6.39
N CYS A 401 -17.48 -23.31 5.32
CA CYS A 401 -17.68 -24.63 4.72
C CYS A 401 -16.85 -25.73 5.39
N GLU A 402 -15.93 -25.38 6.30
CA GLU A 402 -15.19 -26.37 7.08
C GLU A 402 -16.11 -27.16 8.02
N LYS A 403 -15.76 -28.43 8.24
CA LYS A 403 -16.57 -29.33 9.07
C LYS A 403 -16.28 -29.19 10.57
N ASP A 404 -15.09 -28.72 10.94
CA ASP A 404 -14.64 -28.65 12.34
C ASP A 404 -14.59 -27.21 12.90
N GLU A 405 -15.13 -27.01 14.11
CA GLU A 405 -15.19 -25.69 14.75
C GLU A 405 -13.81 -25.08 15.05
N LEU A 406 -12.80 -25.92 15.30
CA LEU A 406 -11.46 -25.47 15.65
C LEU A 406 -10.79 -24.77 14.45
N SER A 407 -10.89 -25.36 13.26
CA SER A 407 -10.37 -24.74 12.02
C SER A 407 -11.12 -23.48 11.67
N ILE A 408 -12.44 -23.42 11.91
CA ILE A 408 -13.23 -22.20 11.71
C ILE A 408 -12.72 -21.05 12.60
N ARG A 409 -12.46 -21.33 13.89
CA ARG A 409 -12.06 -20.31 14.87
C ARG A 409 -10.59 -19.89 14.76
N THR A 410 -9.74 -20.77 14.23
CA THR A 410 -8.29 -20.53 14.14
C THR A 410 -7.83 -20.10 12.75
N ALA A 411 -8.71 -20.14 11.74
CA ALA A 411 -8.40 -19.71 10.37
C ALA A 411 -8.05 -18.22 10.30
N THR A 412 -6.77 -17.94 10.03
CA THR A 412 -6.24 -16.59 9.77
C THR A 412 -5.34 -16.59 8.55
N CYS A 413 -5.14 -15.40 7.98
CA CYS A 413 -4.21 -15.22 6.87
C CYS A 413 -2.78 -15.43 7.34
N VAL A 414 -1.99 -16.22 6.61
CA VAL A 414 -0.55 -16.37 6.89
C VAL A 414 0.34 -15.32 6.24
N LEU A 415 -0.22 -14.47 5.39
CA LEU A 415 0.52 -13.41 4.68
C LEU A 415 0.40 -12.04 5.33
N CYS A 416 -0.59 -11.83 6.21
CA CYS A 416 -0.76 -10.58 6.93
C CYS A 416 -1.51 -10.78 8.25
N GLU A 417 -1.47 -9.77 9.11
CA GLU A 417 -2.14 -9.76 10.41
C GLU A 417 -3.54 -9.10 10.35
N LEU A 418 -4.11 -8.92 9.14
CA LEU A 418 -5.40 -8.24 8.98
C LEU A 418 -6.53 -9.05 9.63
N ARG A 419 -7.26 -8.40 10.54
CA ARG A 419 -8.48 -8.94 11.13
C ARG A 419 -9.61 -8.90 10.09
N GLY A 420 -10.36 -9.98 9.98
CA GLY A 420 -11.56 -10.04 9.12
C GLY A 420 -11.21 -10.33 7.68
N GLY A 421 -12.08 -9.92 6.77
CA GLY A 421 -11.89 -10.09 5.34
C GLY A 421 -12.29 -11.46 4.80
N ALA A 422 -12.25 -11.58 3.48
CA ALA A 422 -12.57 -12.81 2.78
C ALA A 422 -11.33 -13.71 2.66
N LEU A 423 -11.36 -14.90 3.25
CA LEU A 423 -10.25 -15.87 3.24
C LEU A 423 -10.44 -16.92 2.14
N VAL A 424 -9.35 -17.41 1.56
CA VAL A 424 -9.30 -18.57 0.69
C VAL A 424 -8.26 -19.57 1.18
N ARG A 425 -8.43 -20.84 0.82
CA ARG A 425 -7.45 -21.88 1.12
C ARG A 425 -6.19 -21.68 0.28
N ALA A 426 -5.04 -21.84 0.92
CA ALA A 426 -3.73 -21.89 0.33
C ALA A 426 -2.95 -23.09 0.89
N VAL A 427 -1.76 -23.34 0.34
CA VAL A 427 -0.85 -24.37 0.84
C VAL A 427 0.53 -23.74 1.02
N LEU A 428 1.08 -23.84 2.24
CA LEU A 428 2.45 -23.44 2.53
C LEU A 428 3.30 -24.71 2.65
N GLY A 429 4.01 -25.05 1.58
CA GLY A 429 4.70 -26.33 1.45
C GLY A 429 3.70 -27.49 1.32
N THR A 430 3.49 -28.25 2.39
CA THR A 430 2.47 -29.33 2.49
C THR A 430 1.35 -29.00 3.47
N THR A 431 1.44 -27.88 4.19
CA THR A 431 0.48 -27.51 5.23
C THR A 431 -0.68 -26.72 4.63
N PRO A 432 -1.94 -27.18 4.76
CA PRO A 432 -3.10 -26.41 4.36
C PRO A 432 -3.22 -25.17 5.24
N THR A 433 -3.46 -24.02 4.63
CA THR A 433 -3.52 -22.74 5.33
C THR A 433 -4.53 -21.81 4.69
N TYR A 434 -4.69 -20.61 5.23
CA TYR A 434 -5.58 -19.58 4.72
C TYR A 434 -4.81 -18.31 4.37
N VAL A 435 -5.27 -17.62 3.35
CA VAL A 435 -4.81 -16.28 2.98
C VAL A 435 -6.02 -15.43 2.64
N HIS A 436 -5.95 -14.11 2.85
CA HIS A 436 -7.00 -13.23 2.31
C HIS A 436 -6.98 -13.27 0.78
N VAL A 437 -8.15 -13.15 0.17
CA VAL A 437 -8.28 -12.99 -1.29
C VAL A 437 -7.40 -11.84 -1.79
N VAL A 438 -7.39 -10.72 -1.07
CA VAL A 438 -6.57 -9.54 -1.42
C VAL A 438 -5.08 -9.84 -1.32
N CYS A 439 -4.63 -10.54 -0.26
CA CYS A 439 -3.23 -10.99 -0.15
C CYS A 439 -2.86 -11.96 -1.27
N ALA A 440 -3.76 -12.86 -1.65
CA ALA A 440 -3.55 -13.78 -2.77
C ALA A 440 -3.45 -13.04 -4.11
N ILE A 441 -4.23 -11.97 -4.32
CA ILE A 441 -4.12 -11.09 -5.50
C ILE A 441 -2.78 -10.35 -5.50
N ALA A 442 -2.38 -9.78 -4.36
CA ALA A 442 -1.14 -8.99 -4.23
C ALA A 442 0.13 -9.85 -4.38
N HIS A 443 0.09 -11.12 -3.98
CA HIS A 443 1.22 -12.05 -4.08
C HIS A 443 1.19 -12.95 -5.34
N ARG A 444 0.46 -12.54 -6.39
CA ARG A 444 0.51 -13.19 -7.71
C ARG A 444 1.88 -12.98 -8.37
N ARG A 445 2.82 -13.88 -8.11
CA ARG A 445 4.00 -14.08 -8.97
C ARG A 445 3.69 -15.09 -10.07
#